data_AF-A0A363UCX4-F1
#
_entry.id   AF-A0A363UCX4-F1
#
_cell.length_a   1.000
_cell.length_b   1.000
_cell.length_c   1.000
_cell.angle_alpha   90.00
_cell.angle_beta   90.00
_cell.angle_gamma   90.00
#
_symmetry.space_group_name_H-M   'P 1'
#
loop_
_entity.id
_entity.type
_entity.pdbx_description
1 polymer ?
#
loop_
_entity_poly.entity_id
_entity_poly.type
_entity_poly.pdbx_seq_one_letter_code
_entity_poly.pdbx_strand_id
1 'polypeptide(L)'
;MATDKTPMTPRSQRAFLQRAWDNLTAPSSAISDASEQQVARLAASFLLTISALTFLGGVARLFAGREFVVAFSGGIGYTLVTTLIAYTLARTRLFRFAIFLFSVSYNAIAYTSLVAGGSASNHSLLILIYVPLSLIVASAFLSPPAVFLLTGLNVGALYATRFFGAPVPDEFVVEVGMITLIGLVLILLTNFRNRNEQLRLNQVQSANRELENLTSDLERRVDERTAELEKANRQTSHRASQLQAITELSEAIAQLKDLNELFPAIAHLISQRFGFYHVGIFLVDGERQYAILQAANSTGGQRMLARGHRLGLGTGVVGYAAQTGQPRIALDVGADAVFFDNPDLPDTRSEVALPLKSQNETIGVLDVQSTEAGAFSIDDLQVLTTLANQVSIALENARLLTETRAALIQVQEVYNEFTRSEWTRTVAASELPGFRYQSGRIELLENVLQTREVVSAVERGQTVTNQPNGSGEKRAVVAVPVKLRGEVIGVLHIESNRPSREWQQDEINLVEAVAERAAFAMENARLFQDARRRAAKEQLISQATSRISSAFNLENILQTTAEELERVLGGSEVLIQFQSKEQS
;
A
#
# COMPACT_ATOMS: atom_id res chain seq x y z
N MET A 1 -83.04 8.10 22.37
CA MET A 1 -82.27 9.36 22.24
C MET A 1 -81.53 9.60 23.55
N ALA A 2 -80.32 9.05 23.66
CA ALA A 2 -79.43 9.31 24.79
C ALA A 2 -78.31 10.20 24.27
N THR A 3 -78.26 11.44 24.74
CA THR A 3 -77.17 12.37 24.44
C THR A 3 -75.94 11.93 25.22
N ASP A 4 -75.01 11.27 24.54
CA ASP A 4 -73.70 10.94 25.04
C ASP A 4 -72.88 12.24 25.22
N LYS A 5 -72.92 12.80 26.43
CA LYS A 5 -72.00 13.86 26.87
C LYS A 5 -70.90 13.20 27.68
N THR A 6 -69.96 12.56 27.01
CA THR A 6 -68.70 12.15 27.62
C THR A 6 -67.94 13.42 28.06
N PRO A 7 -67.51 13.54 29.34
CA PRO A 7 -66.76 14.69 29.80
C PRO A 7 -65.39 14.74 29.09
N MET A 8 -65.08 15.86 28.45
CA MET A 8 -63.78 16.07 27.80
C MET A 8 -62.64 15.79 28.77
N THR A 9 -61.66 14.99 28.35
CA THR A 9 -60.45 14.71 29.14
C THR A 9 -59.65 16.00 29.35
N PRO A 10 -58.93 16.16 30.49
CA PRO A 10 -58.21 17.40 30.81
C PRO A 10 -57.22 17.88 29.73
N ARG A 11 -56.63 16.96 28.94
CA ARG A 11 -55.76 17.28 27.80
C ARG A 11 -56.53 17.90 26.62
N SER A 12 -57.74 17.41 26.32
CA SER A 12 -58.56 17.92 25.22
C SER A 12 -59.15 19.30 25.52
N GLN A 13 -59.51 19.58 26.77
CA GLN A 13 -59.96 20.91 27.21
C GLN A 13 -58.83 21.95 27.11
N ARG A 14 -57.60 21.62 27.54
CA ARG A 14 -56.44 22.51 27.39
C ARG A 14 -56.15 22.85 25.92
N ALA A 15 -56.21 21.85 25.04
CA ALA A 15 -55.98 22.06 23.61
C ALA A 15 -57.06 22.95 22.96
N PHE A 16 -58.32 22.83 23.39
CA PHE A 16 -59.40 23.71 22.93
C PHE A 16 -59.21 25.15 23.41
N LEU A 17 -58.91 25.34 24.70
CA LEU A 17 -58.67 26.67 25.28
C LEU A 17 -57.47 27.38 24.63
N GLN A 18 -56.41 26.64 24.34
CA GLN A 18 -55.23 27.19 23.67
C GLN A 18 -55.54 27.66 22.24
N ARG A 19 -56.26 26.86 21.44
CA ARG A 19 -56.68 27.27 20.09
C ARG A 19 -57.63 28.48 20.11
N ALA A 20 -58.55 28.53 21.07
CA ALA A 20 -59.44 29.68 21.24
C ALA A 20 -58.65 30.95 21.58
N TRP A 21 -57.66 30.84 22.48
CA TRP A 21 -56.76 31.93 22.85
C TRP A 21 -55.91 32.41 21.66
N ASP A 22 -55.35 31.48 20.89
CA ASP A 22 -54.53 31.79 19.72
C ASP A 22 -55.36 32.54 18.66
N ASN A 23 -56.61 32.13 18.43
CA ASN A 23 -57.51 32.81 17.49
C ASN A 23 -57.92 34.22 17.95
N LEU A 24 -58.16 34.40 19.25
CA LEU A 24 -58.52 35.70 19.81
C LEU A 24 -57.35 36.68 19.78
N THR A 25 -56.14 36.21 20.05
CA THR A 25 -54.95 37.06 20.15
C THR A 25 -54.15 37.18 18.84
N ALA A 26 -54.49 36.38 17.81
CA ALA A 26 -53.82 36.41 16.52
C ALA A 26 -53.88 37.82 15.88
N PRO A 27 -52.71 38.40 15.53
CA PRO A 27 -52.65 39.63 14.76
C PRO A 27 -53.14 39.41 13.33
N SER A 28 -53.61 40.49 12.70
CA SER A 28 -54.00 40.53 11.29
C SER A 28 -52.83 40.18 10.39
N SER A 29 -53.12 39.50 9.27
CA SER A 29 -52.17 39.24 8.19
C SER A 29 -51.58 40.52 7.55
N ALA A 30 -52.17 41.69 7.86
CA ALA A 30 -51.61 42.97 7.43
C ALA A 30 -50.24 43.28 8.05
N ILE A 31 -49.87 42.70 9.19
CA ILE A 31 -48.54 42.90 9.80
C ILE A 31 -47.57 41.90 9.16
N SER A 32 -46.65 42.36 8.31
CA SER A 32 -45.73 41.48 7.57
C SER A 32 -44.44 41.14 8.33
N ASP A 33 -44.04 41.97 9.30
CA ASP A 33 -42.84 41.75 10.10
C ASP A 33 -43.14 40.78 11.25
N ALA A 34 -42.39 39.68 11.32
CA ALA A 34 -42.54 38.63 12.32
C ALA A 34 -42.30 39.15 13.76
N SER A 35 -41.39 40.11 13.93
CA SER A 35 -41.13 40.74 15.23
C SER A 35 -42.32 41.61 15.66
N GLU A 36 -42.91 42.37 14.74
CA GLU A 36 -44.09 43.18 15.01
C GLU A 36 -45.34 42.31 15.25
N GLN A 37 -45.45 41.16 14.58
CA GLN A 37 -46.52 40.20 14.86
C GLN A 37 -46.46 39.66 16.29
N GLN A 38 -45.26 39.37 16.80
CA GLN A 38 -45.09 38.92 18.19
C GLN A 38 -45.49 40.00 19.18
N VAL A 39 -45.03 41.24 18.97
CA VAL A 39 -45.36 42.38 19.84
C VAL A 39 -46.87 42.70 19.79
N ALA A 40 -47.48 42.67 18.60
CA ALA A 40 -48.92 42.89 18.45
C ALA A 40 -49.76 41.79 19.13
N ARG A 41 -49.33 40.52 19.03
CA ARG A 41 -49.98 39.39 19.73
C ARG A 41 -49.89 39.56 21.25
N LEU A 42 -48.73 39.95 21.77
CA LEU A 42 -48.54 40.24 23.19
C LEU A 42 -49.42 41.41 23.66
N ALA A 43 -49.49 42.49 22.89
CA ALA A 43 -50.35 43.64 23.16
C ALA A 43 -51.84 43.24 23.18
N ALA A 44 -52.30 42.48 22.19
CA ALA A 44 -53.68 41.98 22.13
C ALA A 44 -54.00 41.03 23.29
N SER A 45 -53.06 40.13 23.64
CA SER A 45 -53.19 39.22 24.79
C SER A 45 -53.33 39.99 26.10
N PHE A 46 -52.48 41.00 26.29
CA PHE A 46 -52.52 41.86 27.47
C PHE A 46 -53.87 42.59 27.58
N LEU A 47 -54.29 43.28 26.52
CA LEU A 47 -55.54 44.06 26.52
C LEU A 47 -56.78 43.19 26.67
N LEU A 48 -56.77 41.98 26.08
CA LEU A 48 -57.85 41.01 26.27
C LEU A 48 -57.93 40.55 27.74
N THR A 49 -56.78 40.29 28.35
CA THR A 49 -56.70 39.90 29.77
C THR A 49 -57.22 41.01 30.67
N ILE A 50 -56.80 42.27 30.44
CA ILE A 50 -57.30 43.43 31.19
C ILE A 50 -58.81 43.61 30.99
N SER A 51 -59.31 43.44 29.76
CA SER A 51 -60.76 43.53 29.47
C SER A 51 -61.54 42.44 30.21
N ALA A 52 -61.03 41.20 30.23
CA ALA A 52 -61.67 40.09 30.93
C ALA A 52 -61.68 40.30 32.46
N LEU A 53 -60.58 40.76 33.04
CA LEU A 53 -60.50 41.09 34.47
C LEU A 53 -61.46 42.23 34.84
N THR A 54 -61.53 43.26 34.00
CA THR A 54 -62.44 44.40 34.19
C THR A 54 -63.91 43.95 34.13
N PHE A 55 -64.24 43.07 33.17
CA PHE A 55 -65.56 42.49 33.04
C PHE A 55 -65.94 41.65 34.27
N LEU A 56 -65.02 40.81 34.76
CA LEU A 56 -65.21 40.02 35.99
C LEU A 56 -65.44 40.92 37.21
N GLY A 57 -64.73 42.04 37.31
CA GLY A 57 -64.96 43.05 38.36
C GLY A 57 -66.37 43.64 38.33
N GLY A 58 -66.90 43.93 37.12
CA GLY A 58 -68.29 44.35 36.94
C GLY A 58 -69.30 43.26 37.34
N VAL A 59 -69.04 42.01 36.94
CA VAL A 59 -69.87 40.86 37.32
C VAL A 59 -69.85 40.63 38.84
N ALA A 60 -68.71 40.77 39.51
CA ALA A 60 -68.63 40.67 40.96
C ALA A 60 -69.51 41.72 41.66
N ARG A 61 -69.60 42.94 41.11
CA ARG A 61 -70.52 43.99 41.61
C ARG A 61 -71.99 43.61 41.43
N LEU A 62 -72.34 42.91 40.35
CA LEU A 62 -73.69 42.36 40.16
C LEU A 62 -74.03 41.34 41.25
N PHE A 63 -73.12 40.41 41.53
CA PHE A 63 -73.30 39.43 42.61
C PHE A 63 -73.34 40.05 44.01
N ALA A 64 -72.72 41.23 44.18
CA ALA A 64 -72.84 42.03 45.39
C ALA A 64 -74.17 42.83 45.48
N GLY A 65 -75.14 42.55 44.61
CA GLY A 65 -76.50 43.12 44.66
C GLY A 65 -76.67 44.47 43.96
N ARG A 66 -75.71 44.90 43.15
CA ARG A 66 -75.88 46.13 42.33
C ARG A 66 -76.62 45.83 41.03
N GLU A 67 -77.48 46.76 40.60
CA GLU A 67 -78.12 46.69 39.29
C GLU A 67 -77.10 46.72 38.15
N PHE A 68 -77.44 46.12 37.00
CA PHE A 68 -76.54 46.00 35.84
C PHE A 68 -75.92 47.32 35.39
N VAL A 69 -76.75 48.37 35.26
CA VAL A 69 -76.29 49.70 34.87
C VAL A 69 -75.28 50.24 35.88
N VAL A 70 -75.53 50.05 37.18
CA VAL A 70 -74.65 50.54 38.26
C VAL A 70 -73.36 49.72 38.34
N ALA A 71 -73.44 48.40 38.17
CA ALA A 71 -72.29 47.50 38.22
C ALA A 71 -71.24 47.81 37.15
N PHE A 72 -71.70 48.22 35.96
CA PHE A 72 -70.87 48.62 34.83
C PHE A 72 -70.81 50.15 34.61
N SER A 73 -71.31 50.96 35.53
CA SER A 73 -71.16 52.42 35.46
C SER A 73 -69.78 52.89 35.97
N GLY A 74 -69.42 54.14 35.63
CA GLY A 74 -68.19 54.78 36.08
C GLY A 74 -66.93 54.13 35.54
N GLY A 75 -65.89 54.03 36.38
CA GLY A 75 -64.56 53.58 35.96
C GLY A 75 -64.53 52.17 35.33
N ILE A 76 -65.37 51.23 35.78
CA ILE A 76 -65.39 49.86 35.22
C ILE A 76 -65.92 49.87 33.77
N GLY A 77 -67.04 50.55 33.51
CA GLY A 77 -67.59 50.64 32.16
C GLY A 77 -66.67 51.35 31.19
N TYR A 78 -66.11 52.49 31.62
CA TYR A 78 -65.18 53.25 30.80
C TYR A 78 -63.90 52.46 30.49
N THR A 79 -63.32 51.79 31.49
CA THR A 79 -62.15 50.91 31.28
C THR A 79 -62.49 49.80 30.30
N LEU A 80 -63.62 49.12 30.48
CA LEU A 80 -64.01 47.98 29.65
C LEU A 80 -64.22 48.37 28.19
N VAL A 81 -64.90 49.49 27.93
CA VAL A 81 -65.12 49.98 26.56
C VAL A 81 -63.80 50.36 25.91
N THR A 82 -62.95 51.13 26.61
CA THR A 82 -61.68 51.60 26.06
C THR A 82 -60.67 50.47 25.86
N THR A 83 -60.63 49.48 26.75
CA THR A 83 -59.76 48.29 26.59
C THR A 83 -60.24 47.38 25.48
N LEU A 84 -61.56 47.25 25.26
CA LEU A 84 -62.09 46.44 24.16
C LEU A 84 -61.82 47.10 22.79
N ILE A 85 -61.96 48.42 22.70
CA ILE A 85 -61.56 49.20 21.51
C ILE A 85 -60.06 49.04 21.27
N ALA A 86 -59.23 49.27 22.30
CA ALA A 86 -57.79 49.07 22.21
C ALA A 86 -57.44 47.64 21.80
N TYR A 87 -58.11 46.62 22.36
CA TYR A 87 -57.90 45.22 22.01
C TYR A 87 -58.18 44.96 20.51
N THR A 88 -59.27 45.48 19.97
CA THR A 88 -59.56 45.33 18.53
C THR A 88 -58.49 45.99 17.65
N LEU A 89 -58.01 47.17 18.05
CA LEU A 89 -56.94 47.88 17.35
C LEU A 89 -55.59 47.18 17.50
N ALA A 90 -55.33 46.54 18.64
CA ALA A 90 -54.08 45.82 18.93
C ALA A 90 -53.81 44.64 18.01
N ARG A 91 -54.85 44.13 17.36
CA ARG A 91 -54.73 43.08 16.34
C ARG A 91 -54.41 43.62 14.95
N THR A 92 -54.33 44.93 14.77
CA THR A 92 -54.05 45.59 13.48
C THR A 92 -52.66 46.23 13.49
N ARG A 93 -52.27 46.86 12.37
CA ARG A 93 -51.03 47.67 12.28
C ARG A 93 -51.00 48.83 13.31
N LEU A 94 -52.14 49.20 13.89
CA LEU A 94 -52.26 50.25 14.89
C LEU A 94 -51.99 49.77 16.33
N PHE A 95 -51.34 48.61 16.54
CA PHE A 95 -51.19 48.05 17.88
C PHE A 95 -50.44 48.94 18.88
N ARG A 96 -49.44 49.71 18.43
CA ARG A 96 -48.77 50.71 19.28
C ARG A 96 -49.72 51.85 19.66
N PHE A 97 -50.52 52.31 18.70
CA PHE A 97 -51.55 53.31 18.97
C PHE A 97 -52.61 52.77 19.93
N ALA A 98 -52.98 51.48 19.82
CA ALA A 98 -53.91 50.84 20.72
C ALA A 98 -53.43 50.82 22.17
N ILE A 99 -52.15 50.50 22.41
CA ILE A 99 -51.55 50.56 23.75
C ILE A 99 -51.47 52.00 24.25
N PHE A 100 -51.10 52.95 23.38
CA PHE A 100 -51.09 54.38 23.74
C PHE A 100 -52.50 54.87 24.13
N LEU A 101 -53.51 54.53 23.34
CA LEU A 101 -54.91 54.86 23.58
C LEU A 101 -55.41 54.22 24.89
N PHE A 102 -55.06 52.95 25.14
CA PHE A 102 -55.34 52.29 26.41
C PHE A 102 -54.68 53.03 27.56
N SER A 103 -53.39 53.35 27.50
CA SER A 103 -52.68 54.04 28.59
C SER A 103 -53.28 55.41 28.87
N VAL A 104 -53.59 56.21 27.85
CA VAL A 104 -54.26 57.52 28.02
C VAL A 104 -55.64 57.35 28.64
N SER A 105 -56.43 56.40 28.14
CA SER A 105 -57.77 56.13 28.67
C SER A 105 -57.70 55.65 30.13
N TYR A 106 -56.78 54.74 30.42
CA TYR A 106 -56.58 54.19 31.75
C TYR A 106 -56.19 55.29 32.76
N ASN A 107 -55.35 56.24 32.34
CA ASN A 107 -54.99 57.41 33.15
C ASN A 107 -56.16 58.38 33.33
N ALA A 108 -56.99 58.57 32.32
CA ALA A 108 -58.16 59.46 32.39
C ALA A 108 -59.13 59.07 33.52
N ILE A 109 -59.18 57.79 33.92
CA ILE A 109 -59.99 57.33 35.06
C ILE A 109 -59.48 57.92 36.38
N ALA A 110 -58.16 57.99 36.56
CA ALA A 110 -57.55 58.57 37.76
C ALA A 110 -57.76 60.09 37.84
N TYR A 111 -57.78 60.78 36.70
CA TYR A 111 -58.03 62.23 36.67
C TYR A 111 -59.51 62.60 36.74
N THR A 112 -60.40 61.80 36.14
CA THR A 112 -61.86 62.05 36.20
C THR A 112 -62.44 61.80 37.58
N SER A 113 -61.90 60.86 38.36
CA SER A 113 -62.29 60.68 39.76
C SER A 113 -62.00 61.94 40.58
N LEU A 114 -60.88 62.62 40.30
CA LEU A 114 -60.47 63.86 40.97
C LEU A 114 -61.43 65.03 40.69
N VAL A 115 -61.98 65.11 39.47
CA VAL A 115 -62.97 66.14 39.09
C VAL A 115 -64.37 65.83 39.65
N ALA A 116 -64.71 64.56 39.88
CA ALA A 116 -66.03 64.13 40.32
C ALA A 116 -66.35 64.36 41.82
N GLY A 117 -65.42 64.95 42.60
CA GLY A 117 -65.73 65.57 43.90
C GLY A 117 -65.84 64.65 45.14
N GLY A 118 -65.12 63.52 45.19
CA GLY A 118 -65.04 62.68 46.39
C GLY A 118 -64.02 63.18 47.45
N SER A 119 -63.93 62.51 48.61
CA SER A 119 -62.91 62.78 49.65
C SER A 119 -61.47 62.81 49.11
N ALA A 120 -60.74 63.92 49.32
CA ALA A 120 -59.40 64.18 48.76
C ALA A 120 -58.39 63.05 49.02
N SER A 121 -58.44 62.38 50.19
CA SER A 121 -57.47 61.36 50.62
C SER A 121 -57.38 60.11 49.72
N ASN A 122 -58.42 59.79 48.94
CA ASN A 122 -58.43 58.59 48.08
C ASN A 122 -57.97 58.87 46.63
N HIS A 123 -57.85 60.13 46.21
CA HIS A 123 -57.56 60.48 44.81
C HIS A 123 -56.07 60.36 44.46
N SER A 124 -55.19 60.75 45.39
CA SER A 124 -53.73 60.57 45.25
C SER A 124 -53.33 59.12 45.05
N LEU A 125 -53.97 58.22 45.80
CA LEU A 125 -53.72 56.78 45.69
C LEU A 125 -54.10 56.25 44.30
N LEU A 126 -55.16 56.77 43.66
CA LEU A 126 -55.54 56.34 42.32
C LEU A 126 -54.54 56.82 41.27
N ILE A 127 -54.06 58.06 41.34
CA ILE A 127 -53.03 58.55 40.41
C ILE A 127 -51.73 57.75 40.56
N LEU A 128 -51.30 57.49 41.80
CA LEU A 128 -50.09 56.74 42.12
C LEU A 128 -50.15 55.26 41.69
N ILE A 129 -51.35 54.70 41.52
CA ILE A 129 -51.53 53.32 41.04
C ILE A 129 -51.67 53.29 39.51
N TYR A 130 -52.55 54.12 38.95
CA TYR A 130 -52.95 54.00 37.54
C TYR A 130 -51.89 54.56 36.59
N VAL A 131 -51.28 55.71 36.92
CA VAL A 131 -50.31 56.37 36.04
C VAL A 131 -49.00 55.59 35.94
N PRO A 132 -48.35 55.16 37.05
CA PRO A 132 -47.18 54.31 36.97
C PRO A 132 -47.44 52.99 36.24
N LEU A 133 -48.58 52.35 36.50
CA LEU A 133 -48.92 51.08 35.84
C LEU A 133 -49.07 51.27 34.32
N SER A 134 -49.74 52.34 33.87
CA SER A 134 -49.90 52.61 32.45
C SER A 134 -48.59 53.00 31.76
N LEU A 135 -47.68 53.68 32.47
CA LEU A 135 -46.33 54.01 31.99
C LEU A 135 -45.46 52.76 31.90
N ILE A 136 -45.53 51.85 32.87
CA ILE A 136 -44.84 50.55 32.83
C ILE A 136 -45.32 49.75 31.61
N VAL A 137 -46.63 49.63 31.42
CA VAL A 137 -47.21 48.97 30.25
C VAL A 137 -46.76 49.67 28.96
N ALA A 138 -46.86 50.99 28.89
CA ALA A 138 -46.40 51.76 27.73
C ALA A 138 -44.92 51.52 27.43
N SER A 139 -44.04 51.45 28.44
CA SER A 139 -42.60 51.23 28.25
C SER A 139 -42.25 49.85 27.67
N ALA A 140 -43.12 48.86 27.89
CA ALA A 140 -42.93 47.53 27.34
C ALA A 140 -43.21 47.47 25.84
N PHE A 141 -44.16 48.26 25.33
CA PHE A 141 -44.69 48.15 23.97
C PHE A 141 -44.42 49.36 23.07
N LEU A 142 -44.24 50.55 23.64
CA LEU A 142 -44.08 51.81 22.93
C LEU A 142 -42.61 52.23 22.82
N SER A 143 -42.34 53.12 21.88
CA SER A 143 -41.02 53.72 21.72
C SER A 143 -40.72 54.71 22.86
N PRO A 144 -39.43 54.93 23.21
CA PRO A 144 -39.06 55.93 24.22
C PRO A 144 -39.68 57.32 24.01
N PRO A 145 -39.78 57.87 22.77
CA PRO A 145 -40.50 59.12 22.52
C PRO A 145 -41.99 59.08 22.87
N ALA A 146 -42.66 57.95 22.65
CA ALA A 146 -44.08 57.81 22.98
C ALA A 146 -44.30 57.69 24.50
N VAL A 147 -43.39 57.03 25.22
CA VAL A 147 -43.40 57.02 26.70
C VAL A 147 -43.15 58.43 27.24
N PHE A 148 -42.17 59.16 26.68
CA PHE A 148 -41.91 60.56 27.05
C PHE A 148 -43.14 61.45 26.85
N LEU A 149 -43.79 61.32 25.69
CA LEU A 149 -45.02 62.05 25.39
C LEU A 149 -46.14 61.69 26.38
N LEU A 150 -46.31 60.42 26.72
CA LEU A 150 -47.30 59.97 27.69
C LEU A 150 -46.98 60.48 29.11
N THR A 151 -45.72 60.48 29.54
CA THR A 151 -45.29 61.07 30.81
C THR A 151 -45.59 62.56 30.83
N GLY A 152 -45.25 63.30 29.76
CA GLY A 152 -45.56 64.72 29.64
C GLY A 152 -47.06 65.01 29.66
N LEU A 153 -47.87 64.17 29.00
CA LEU A 153 -49.33 64.28 29.01
C LEU A 153 -49.91 64.08 30.42
N ASN A 154 -49.39 63.11 31.19
CA ASN A 154 -49.82 62.89 32.58
C ASN A 154 -49.43 64.07 33.49
N VAL A 155 -48.22 64.61 33.35
CA VAL A 155 -47.80 65.82 34.09
C VAL A 155 -48.71 67.00 33.71
N GLY A 156 -48.94 67.22 32.42
CA GLY A 156 -49.83 68.27 31.92
C GLY A 156 -51.28 68.11 32.38
N ALA A 157 -51.82 66.89 32.38
CA ALA A 157 -53.15 66.58 32.88
C ALA A 157 -53.28 66.90 34.38
N LEU A 158 -52.25 66.56 35.17
CA LEU A 158 -52.21 66.89 36.60
C LEU A 158 -52.14 68.41 36.82
N TYR A 159 -51.38 69.17 36.02
CA TYR A 159 -51.44 70.64 36.08
C TYR A 159 -52.79 71.21 35.64
N ALA A 160 -53.45 70.60 34.66
CA ALA A 160 -54.74 71.04 34.18
C ALA A 160 -55.83 70.92 35.26
N THR A 161 -55.81 69.90 36.12
CA THR A 161 -56.78 69.78 37.22
C THR A 161 -56.73 70.98 38.16
N ARG A 162 -55.54 71.53 38.43
CA ARG A 162 -55.35 72.77 39.19
C ARG A 162 -55.93 73.99 38.48
N PHE A 163 -55.79 74.07 37.16
CA PHE A 163 -56.30 75.20 36.37
C PHE A 163 -57.83 75.23 36.31
N PHE A 164 -58.48 74.07 36.23
CA PHE A 164 -59.94 73.93 36.17
C PHE A 164 -60.63 73.90 37.55
N GLY A 165 -59.92 74.23 38.63
CA GLY A 165 -60.49 74.39 39.97
C GLY A 165 -60.88 73.08 40.67
N ALA A 166 -60.36 71.93 40.23
CA ALA A 166 -60.56 70.66 40.91
C ALA A 166 -59.71 70.59 42.21
N PRO A 167 -60.13 69.82 43.24
CA PRO A 167 -59.37 69.70 44.48
C PRO A 167 -57.98 69.15 44.21
N VAL A 168 -56.95 69.94 44.55
CA VAL A 168 -55.56 69.56 44.35
C VAL A 168 -55.17 68.55 45.44
N PRO A 169 -54.50 67.44 45.08
CA PRO A 169 -53.90 66.52 46.04
C PRO A 169 -52.99 67.22 47.05
N ASP A 170 -53.03 66.82 48.32
CA ASP A 170 -52.17 67.38 49.37
C ASP A 170 -50.67 67.20 49.03
N GLU A 171 -50.33 66.14 48.29
CA GLU A 171 -48.97 65.78 47.87
C GLU A 171 -48.69 66.04 46.37
N PHE A 172 -49.34 67.05 45.76
CA PHE A 172 -49.24 67.36 44.32
C PHE A 172 -47.81 67.37 43.76
N VAL A 173 -46.86 67.99 44.47
CA VAL A 173 -45.46 68.08 44.04
C VAL A 173 -44.80 66.69 44.01
N VAL A 174 -45.14 65.83 44.97
CA VAL A 174 -44.63 64.45 45.05
C VAL A 174 -45.17 63.63 43.88
N GLU A 175 -46.45 63.77 43.53
CA GLU A 175 -47.06 63.06 42.39
C GLU A 175 -46.43 63.46 41.05
N VAL A 176 -46.25 64.77 40.81
CA VAL A 176 -45.55 65.26 39.60
C VAL A 176 -44.11 64.73 39.56
N GLY A 177 -43.41 64.78 40.69
CA GLY A 177 -42.04 64.27 40.81
C GLY A 177 -41.94 62.77 40.52
N MET A 178 -42.86 61.97 41.06
CA MET A 178 -42.91 60.52 40.86
C MET A 178 -43.23 60.14 39.43
N ILE A 179 -44.24 60.76 38.80
CA ILE A 179 -44.59 60.51 37.39
C ILE A 179 -43.40 60.81 36.49
N THR A 180 -42.74 61.94 36.71
CA THR A 180 -41.57 62.38 35.93
C THR A 180 -40.39 61.42 36.12
N LEU A 181 -40.09 61.05 37.38
CA LEU A 181 -39.00 60.13 37.71
C LEU A 181 -39.23 58.75 37.10
N ILE A 182 -40.43 58.19 37.25
CA ILE A 182 -40.80 56.89 36.69
C ILE A 182 -40.71 56.91 35.18
N GLY A 183 -41.25 57.95 34.53
CA GLY A 183 -41.14 58.12 33.07
C GLY A 183 -39.70 58.16 32.58
N LEU A 184 -38.85 58.96 33.24
CA LEU A 184 -37.42 59.08 32.92
C LEU A 184 -36.69 57.74 33.09
N VAL A 185 -36.92 57.04 34.21
CA VAL A 185 -36.31 55.73 34.49
C VAL A 185 -36.71 54.70 33.44
N LEU A 186 -38.00 54.64 33.07
CA LEU A 186 -38.49 53.71 32.05
C LEU A 186 -37.90 54.01 30.67
N ILE A 187 -37.77 55.28 30.29
CA ILE A 187 -37.12 55.69 29.04
C ILE A 187 -35.65 55.24 29.03
N LEU A 188 -34.92 55.45 30.13
CA LEU A 188 -33.52 55.01 30.26
C LEU A 188 -33.39 53.49 30.18
N LEU A 189 -34.26 52.75 30.87
CA LEU A 189 -34.28 51.28 30.84
C LEU A 189 -34.55 50.75 29.43
N THR A 190 -35.54 51.30 28.72
CA THR A 190 -35.85 50.89 27.34
C THR A 190 -34.70 51.21 26.39
N ASN A 191 -34.07 52.39 26.52
CA ASN A 191 -32.89 52.73 25.73
C ASN A 191 -31.71 51.79 26.00
N PHE A 192 -31.44 51.48 27.27
CA PHE A 192 -30.38 50.56 27.67
C PHE A 192 -30.62 49.14 27.14
N ARG A 193 -31.85 48.63 27.28
CA ARG A 193 -32.26 47.33 26.75
C ARG A 193 -32.03 47.25 25.24
N ASN A 194 -32.55 48.24 24.50
CA ASN A 194 -32.43 48.28 23.03
C ASN A 194 -30.96 48.33 22.60
N ARG A 195 -30.13 49.10 23.31
CA ARG A 195 -28.69 49.19 23.01
C ARG A 195 -27.96 47.87 23.27
N ASN A 196 -28.26 47.17 24.36
CA ASN A 196 -27.68 45.87 24.65
C ASN A 196 -28.09 44.80 23.64
N GLU A 197 -29.36 44.82 23.21
CA GLU A 197 -29.85 43.90 22.20
C GLU A 197 -29.15 44.11 20.86
N GLN A 198 -28.94 45.36 20.44
CA GLN A 198 -28.15 45.70 19.25
C GLN A 198 -26.70 45.22 19.36
N LEU A 199 -26.05 45.42 20.51
CA LEU A 199 -24.69 44.93 20.74
C LEU A 199 -24.61 43.41 20.62
N ARG A 200 -25.57 42.70 21.21
CA ARG A 200 -25.64 41.24 21.13
C ARG A 200 -25.86 40.76 19.69
N LEU A 201 -26.73 41.42 18.93
CA LEU A 201 -26.95 41.10 17.52
C LEU A 201 -25.68 41.29 16.70
N ASN A 202 -24.95 42.40 16.91
CA ASN A 202 -23.69 42.65 16.23
C ASN A 202 -22.63 41.59 16.56
N GLN A 203 -22.51 41.18 17.83
CA GLN A 203 -21.59 40.11 18.24
C GLN A 203 -21.92 38.76 17.61
N VAL A 204 -23.20 38.39 17.56
CA VAL A 204 -23.64 37.14 16.92
C VAL A 204 -23.36 37.19 15.42
N GLN A 205 -23.62 38.33 14.77
CA GLN A 205 -23.30 38.51 13.35
C GLN A 205 -21.81 38.45 13.07
N SER A 206 -20.95 39.06 13.91
CA SER A 206 -19.50 38.98 13.71
C SER A 206 -18.98 37.55 13.91
N ALA A 207 -19.46 36.85 14.95
CA ALA A 207 -19.09 35.45 15.21
C ALA A 207 -19.55 34.54 14.06
N ASN A 208 -20.75 34.74 13.53
CA ASN A 208 -21.23 33.97 12.38
C ASN A 208 -20.37 34.22 11.14
N ARG A 209 -20.00 35.47 10.83
CA ARG A 209 -19.10 35.78 9.72
C ARG A 209 -17.71 35.15 9.90
N GLU A 210 -17.20 35.16 11.13
CA GLU A 210 -15.91 34.52 11.44
C GLU A 210 -15.98 33.00 11.24
N LEU A 211 -17.07 32.36 11.69
CA LEU A 211 -17.31 30.94 11.45
C LEU A 211 -17.44 30.63 9.95
N GLU A 212 -18.20 31.42 9.19
CA GLU A 212 -18.32 31.27 7.73
C GLU A 212 -16.95 31.36 7.04
N ASN A 213 -16.12 32.34 7.43
CA ASN A 213 -14.76 32.48 6.89
C ASN A 213 -13.85 31.31 7.27
N LEU A 214 -13.90 30.84 8.53
CA LEU A 214 -13.11 29.69 8.99
C LEU A 214 -13.53 28.40 8.28
N THR A 215 -14.82 28.16 8.14
CA THR A 215 -15.35 27.01 7.41
C THR A 215 -14.90 27.04 5.96
N SER A 216 -15.02 28.20 5.28
CA SER A 216 -14.56 28.34 3.90
C SER A 216 -13.03 28.15 3.75
N ASP A 217 -12.21 28.67 4.67
CA ASP A 217 -10.76 28.46 4.62
C ASP A 217 -10.38 26.99 4.89
N LEU A 218 -11.08 26.34 5.82
CA LEU A 218 -10.88 24.91 6.11
C LEU A 218 -11.27 24.04 4.91
N GLU A 219 -12.43 24.29 4.30
CA GLU A 219 -12.87 23.58 3.08
C GLU A 219 -11.83 23.72 1.98
N ARG A 220 -11.36 24.95 1.70
CA ARG A 220 -10.31 25.19 0.72
C ARG A 220 -9.01 24.42 1.03
N ARG A 221 -8.55 24.43 2.29
CA ARG A 221 -7.35 23.68 2.69
C ARG A 221 -7.53 22.17 2.56
N VAL A 222 -8.71 21.65 2.89
CA VAL A 222 -9.03 20.22 2.74
C VAL A 222 -9.00 19.84 1.26
N ASP A 223 -9.59 20.65 0.38
CA ASP A 223 -9.57 20.40 -1.06
C ASP A 223 -8.14 20.46 -1.62
N GLU A 224 -7.36 21.49 -1.27
CA GLU A 224 -5.96 21.65 -1.67
C GLU A 224 -5.12 20.44 -1.23
N ARG A 225 -5.21 20.04 0.05
CA ARG A 225 -4.46 18.90 0.59
C ARG A 225 -4.92 17.57 0.00
N THR A 226 -6.21 17.39 -0.25
CA THR A 226 -6.75 16.17 -0.87
C THR A 226 -6.22 16.03 -2.30
N ALA A 227 -6.20 17.11 -3.08
CA ALA A 227 -5.63 17.10 -4.43
C ALA A 227 -4.11 16.81 -4.42
N GLU A 228 -3.36 17.39 -3.48
CA GLU A 228 -1.92 17.08 -3.31
C GLU A 228 -1.68 15.60 -2.97
N LEU A 229 -2.44 15.07 -2.01
CA LEU A 229 -2.36 13.67 -1.58
C LEU A 229 -2.70 12.71 -2.71
N GLU A 230 -3.75 12.99 -3.48
CA GLU A 230 -4.09 12.19 -4.65
C GLU A 230 -2.99 12.18 -5.70
N LYS A 231 -2.37 13.33 -5.95
CA LYS A 231 -1.25 13.42 -6.91
C LYS A 231 -0.04 12.62 -6.42
N ALA A 232 0.34 12.76 -5.16
CA ALA A 232 1.46 12.03 -4.56
C ALA A 232 1.18 10.51 -4.52
N ASN A 233 -0.05 10.11 -4.21
CA ASN A 233 -0.45 8.71 -4.18
C ASN A 233 -0.44 8.09 -5.58
N ARG A 234 -0.94 8.81 -6.60
CA ARG A 234 -0.86 8.40 -8.01
C ARG A 234 0.59 8.18 -8.44
N GLN A 235 1.49 9.11 -8.11
CA GLN A 235 2.91 8.99 -8.46
C GLN A 235 3.58 7.80 -7.74
N THR A 236 3.26 7.59 -6.47
CA THR A 236 3.79 6.47 -5.67
C THR A 236 3.29 5.13 -6.19
N SER A 237 1.99 5.02 -6.49
CA SER A 237 1.39 3.83 -7.07
C SER A 237 1.96 3.50 -8.44
N HIS A 238 2.18 4.51 -9.29
CA HIS A 238 2.82 4.33 -10.60
C HIS A 238 4.24 3.77 -10.45
N ARG A 239 5.05 4.36 -9.57
CA ARG A 239 6.43 3.91 -9.31
C ARG A 239 6.49 2.50 -8.72
N ALA A 240 5.56 2.16 -7.84
CA ALA A 240 5.43 0.81 -7.28
C ALA A 240 5.08 -0.22 -8.38
N SER A 241 4.16 0.11 -9.29
CA SER A 241 3.79 -0.76 -10.40
C SER A 241 4.95 -0.99 -11.38
N GLN A 242 5.73 0.05 -11.68
CA GLN A 242 6.95 -0.06 -12.49
C GLN A 242 7.97 -1.00 -11.83
N LEU A 243 8.22 -0.84 -10.53
CA LEU A 243 9.15 -1.72 -9.79
C LEU A 243 8.66 -3.17 -9.75
N GLN A 244 7.35 -3.40 -9.53
CA GLN A 244 6.78 -4.73 -9.54
C GLN A 244 6.97 -5.41 -10.91
N ALA A 245 6.75 -4.69 -12.01
CA ALA A 245 6.97 -5.23 -13.36
C ALA A 245 8.43 -5.65 -13.60
N ILE A 246 9.39 -4.86 -13.10
CA ILE A 246 10.83 -5.20 -13.17
C ILE A 246 11.14 -6.45 -12.35
N THR A 247 10.59 -6.57 -11.14
CA THR A 247 10.80 -7.74 -10.27
C THR A 247 10.21 -9.01 -10.88
N GLU A 248 8.96 -8.95 -11.37
CA GLU A 248 8.31 -10.08 -12.07
C GLU A 248 9.14 -10.56 -13.26
N LEU A 249 9.65 -9.61 -14.06
CA LEU A 249 10.51 -9.92 -15.20
C LEU A 249 11.84 -10.53 -14.76
N SER A 250 12.46 -10.00 -13.70
CA SER A 250 13.72 -10.51 -13.16
C SER A 250 13.58 -11.94 -12.64
N GLU A 251 12.46 -12.26 -11.98
CA GLU A 251 12.15 -13.62 -11.53
C GLU A 251 11.95 -14.58 -12.70
N ALA A 252 11.23 -14.16 -13.74
CA ALA A 252 11.03 -14.96 -14.95
C ALA A 252 12.36 -15.27 -15.65
N ILE A 253 13.26 -14.28 -15.71
CA ILE A 253 14.60 -14.41 -16.29
C ILE A 253 15.46 -15.37 -15.44
N ALA A 254 15.41 -15.28 -14.12
CA ALA A 254 16.23 -16.10 -13.22
C ALA A 254 15.89 -17.60 -13.24
N GLN A 255 14.70 -17.98 -13.70
CA GLN A 255 14.27 -19.40 -13.79
C GLN A 255 14.85 -20.14 -15.00
N LEU A 256 15.32 -19.39 -16.00
CA LEU A 256 15.85 -19.94 -17.26
C LEU A 256 17.30 -20.39 -17.09
N LYS A 257 17.59 -21.63 -17.50
CA LYS A 257 18.90 -22.29 -17.25
C LYS A 257 19.72 -22.53 -18.51
N ASP A 258 19.11 -22.46 -19.68
CA ASP A 258 19.76 -22.69 -20.97
C ASP A 258 19.95 -21.35 -21.68
N LEU A 259 21.20 -21.04 -22.06
CA LEU A 259 21.54 -19.80 -22.78
C LEU A 259 20.75 -19.66 -24.09
N ASN A 260 20.52 -20.76 -24.81
CA ASN A 260 19.84 -20.74 -26.11
C ASN A 260 18.35 -20.39 -25.97
N GLU A 261 17.73 -20.76 -24.85
CA GLU A 261 16.34 -20.43 -24.53
C GLU A 261 16.22 -19.08 -23.81
N LEU A 262 17.26 -18.69 -23.07
CA LEU A 262 17.31 -17.47 -22.26
C LEU A 262 17.25 -16.21 -23.13
N PHE A 263 18.10 -16.10 -24.16
CA PHE A 263 18.15 -14.88 -24.97
C PHE A 263 16.83 -14.57 -25.69
N PRO A 264 16.19 -15.53 -26.40
CA PRO A 264 14.90 -15.28 -27.05
C PRO A 264 13.79 -14.95 -26.06
N ALA A 265 13.76 -15.62 -24.90
CA ALA A 265 12.76 -15.36 -23.87
C ALA A 265 12.89 -13.93 -23.31
N ILE A 266 14.10 -13.46 -23.02
CA ILE A 266 14.34 -12.09 -22.55
C ILE A 266 13.86 -11.07 -23.59
N ALA A 267 14.29 -11.21 -24.85
CA ALA A 267 13.91 -10.28 -25.90
C ALA A 267 12.38 -10.22 -26.09
N HIS A 268 11.71 -11.37 -26.02
CA HIS A 268 10.26 -11.46 -26.15
C HIS A 268 9.53 -10.84 -24.95
N LEU A 269 9.97 -11.13 -23.72
CA LEU A 269 9.35 -10.62 -22.50
C LEU A 269 9.46 -9.10 -22.39
N ILE A 270 10.64 -8.53 -22.71
CA ILE A 270 10.85 -7.08 -22.71
C ILE A 270 9.93 -6.43 -23.74
N SER A 271 9.87 -6.98 -24.96
CA SER A 271 8.96 -6.45 -25.99
C SER A 271 7.50 -6.53 -25.57
N GLN A 272 7.03 -7.67 -25.07
CA GLN A 272 5.63 -7.83 -24.67
C GLN A 272 5.22 -6.91 -23.52
N ARG A 273 6.07 -6.74 -22.51
CA ARG A 273 5.70 -5.97 -21.30
C ARG A 273 5.72 -4.47 -21.51
N PHE A 274 6.64 -3.98 -22.35
CA PHE A 274 6.83 -2.55 -22.59
C PHE A 274 6.32 -2.07 -23.95
N GLY A 275 5.89 -2.98 -24.83
CA GLY A 275 5.31 -2.63 -26.14
C GLY A 275 6.34 -2.19 -27.18
N PHE A 276 7.62 -2.53 -27.02
CA PHE A 276 8.65 -2.12 -27.96
C PHE A 276 8.57 -2.88 -29.28
N TYR A 277 8.80 -2.14 -30.37
CA TYR A 277 8.80 -2.66 -31.74
C TYR A 277 9.86 -3.74 -31.94
N HIS A 278 11.09 -3.44 -31.52
CA HIS A 278 12.20 -4.36 -31.61
C HIS A 278 13.01 -4.36 -30.31
N VAL A 279 13.39 -5.56 -29.89
CA VAL A 279 14.35 -5.83 -28.82
C VAL A 279 15.32 -6.86 -29.36
N GLY A 280 16.61 -6.52 -29.34
CA GLY A 280 17.71 -7.37 -29.77
C GLY A 280 18.72 -7.56 -28.64
N ILE A 281 19.33 -8.74 -28.57
CA ILE A 281 20.46 -9.00 -27.67
C ILE A 281 21.66 -9.36 -28.51
N PHE A 282 22.73 -8.59 -28.37
CA PHE A 282 24.01 -8.80 -29.02
C PHE A 282 25.04 -9.28 -27.99
N LEU A 283 25.92 -10.18 -28.38
CA LEU A 283 27.12 -10.53 -27.61
C LEU A 283 28.37 -10.05 -28.33
N VAL A 284 29.35 -9.59 -27.55
CA VAL A 284 30.67 -9.24 -28.08
C VAL A 284 31.46 -10.52 -28.32
N ASP A 285 32.11 -10.64 -29.47
CA ASP A 285 32.96 -11.78 -29.80
C ASP A 285 34.26 -11.80 -28.97
N GLY A 286 34.92 -12.96 -28.91
CA GLY A 286 36.13 -13.14 -28.11
C GLY A 286 37.32 -12.27 -28.56
N GLU A 287 37.38 -11.91 -29.84
CA GLU A 287 38.40 -10.99 -30.38
C GLU A 287 38.06 -9.51 -30.17
N ARG A 288 36.86 -9.21 -29.66
CA ARG A 288 36.34 -7.86 -29.44
C ARG A 288 36.45 -7.02 -30.71
N GLN A 289 35.94 -7.55 -31.81
CA GLN A 289 35.78 -6.86 -33.10
C GLN A 289 34.31 -6.64 -33.46
N TYR A 290 33.43 -7.57 -33.08
CA TYR A 290 32.04 -7.56 -33.50
C TYR A 290 31.05 -7.77 -32.35
N ALA A 291 29.92 -7.07 -32.41
CA ALA A 291 28.71 -7.38 -31.68
C ALA A 291 27.81 -8.26 -32.56
N ILE A 292 27.54 -9.49 -32.14
CA ILE A 292 26.81 -10.51 -32.89
C ILE A 292 25.41 -10.67 -32.30
N LEU A 293 24.37 -10.55 -33.10
CA LEU A 293 22.99 -10.71 -32.67
C LEU A 293 22.73 -12.18 -32.26
N GLN A 294 22.30 -12.41 -31.02
CA GLN A 294 21.99 -13.73 -30.46
C GLN A 294 20.49 -13.96 -30.28
N ALA A 295 19.70 -12.91 -30.05
CA ALA A 295 18.25 -13.00 -30.01
C ALA A 295 17.58 -11.72 -30.47
N ALA A 296 16.35 -11.84 -30.95
CA ALA A 296 15.48 -10.72 -31.28
C ALA A 296 14.00 -11.14 -31.24
N ASN A 297 13.10 -10.23 -30.87
CA ASN A 297 11.66 -10.52 -30.83
C ASN A 297 10.97 -10.39 -32.21
N SER A 298 11.37 -9.38 -32.99
CA SER A 298 10.64 -8.93 -34.19
C SER A 298 10.89 -9.81 -35.41
N THR A 299 10.00 -9.78 -36.40
CA THR A 299 10.20 -10.48 -37.68
C THR A 299 11.47 -10.03 -38.42
N GLY A 300 11.81 -8.73 -38.37
CA GLY A 300 13.06 -8.19 -38.91
C GLY A 300 14.29 -8.75 -38.21
N GLY A 301 14.27 -8.72 -36.88
CA GLY A 301 15.30 -9.32 -36.04
C GLY A 301 15.50 -10.82 -36.28
N GLN A 302 14.42 -11.58 -36.52
CA GLN A 302 14.50 -13.00 -36.85
C GLN A 302 15.19 -13.25 -38.20
N ARG A 303 14.98 -12.38 -39.21
CA ARG A 303 15.75 -12.43 -40.46
C ARG A 303 17.23 -12.09 -40.24
N MET A 304 17.52 -11.12 -39.37
CA MET A 304 18.89 -10.77 -38.99
C MET A 304 19.61 -11.93 -38.28
N LEU A 305 18.92 -12.64 -37.38
CA LEU A 305 19.45 -13.84 -36.73
C LEU A 305 19.79 -14.93 -37.73
N ALA A 306 18.88 -15.24 -38.65
CA ALA A 306 19.05 -16.30 -39.64
C ALA A 306 20.29 -16.10 -40.55
N ARG A 307 20.71 -14.85 -40.76
CA ARG A 307 21.91 -14.50 -41.54
C ARG A 307 23.17 -14.26 -40.71
N GLY A 308 23.12 -14.47 -39.39
CA GLY A 308 24.26 -14.24 -38.48
C GLY A 308 24.69 -12.78 -38.42
N HIS A 309 23.72 -11.86 -38.30
CA HIS A 309 23.98 -10.42 -38.32
C HIS A 309 24.99 -10.00 -37.23
N ARG A 310 25.98 -9.21 -37.66
CA ARG A 310 27.07 -8.71 -36.81
C ARG A 310 27.39 -7.26 -37.16
N LEU A 311 27.77 -6.49 -36.14
CA LEU A 311 28.13 -5.07 -36.25
C LEU A 311 29.54 -4.87 -35.71
N GLY A 312 30.36 -4.07 -36.41
CA GLY A 312 31.68 -3.70 -35.89
C GLY A 312 31.55 -2.84 -34.64
N LEU A 313 32.43 -3.06 -33.65
CA LEU A 313 32.50 -2.19 -32.47
C LEU A 313 32.75 -0.73 -32.88
N GLY A 314 32.05 0.19 -32.23
CA GLY A 314 32.03 1.62 -32.59
C GLY A 314 31.11 2.00 -33.76
N THR A 315 30.50 1.02 -34.44
CA THR A 315 29.57 1.29 -35.56
C THR A 315 28.12 1.34 -35.09
N GLY A 316 27.41 2.41 -35.43
CA GLY A 316 26.01 2.57 -35.04
C GLY A 316 25.81 2.74 -33.53
N VAL A 317 24.56 2.73 -33.10
CA VAL A 317 24.18 2.89 -31.68
C VAL A 317 24.64 1.67 -30.86
N VAL A 318 24.36 0.45 -31.37
CA VAL A 318 24.77 -0.81 -30.74
C VAL A 318 26.30 -0.94 -30.63
N GLY A 319 27.03 -0.70 -31.72
CA GLY A 319 28.49 -0.83 -31.71
C GLY A 319 29.16 0.19 -30.79
N TYR A 320 28.62 1.41 -30.70
CA TYR A 320 29.10 2.42 -29.73
C TYR A 320 28.93 1.94 -28.28
N ALA A 321 27.75 1.42 -27.92
CA ALA A 321 27.50 0.92 -26.57
C ALA A 321 28.41 -0.28 -26.24
N ALA A 322 28.62 -1.17 -27.21
CA ALA A 322 29.52 -2.32 -27.07
C ALA A 322 30.99 -1.90 -26.89
N GLN A 323 31.45 -0.83 -27.56
CA GLN A 323 32.83 -0.35 -27.47
C GLN A 323 33.10 0.45 -26.20
N THR A 324 32.21 1.39 -25.86
CA THR A 324 32.40 2.34 -24.77
C THR A 324 31.93 1.82 -23.41
N GLY A 325 31.04 0.82 -23.42
CA GLY A 325 30.34 0.38 -22.22
C GLY A 325 29.43 1.46 -21.63
N GLN A 326 28.98 2.43 -22.42
CA GLN A 326 28.04 3.47 -22.00
C GLN A 326 26.72 3.33 -22.76
N PRO A 327 25.56 3.57 -22.12
CA PRO A 327 24.29 3.68 -22.81
C PRO A 327 24.34 4.73 -23.94
N ARG A 328 23.68 4.44 -25.06
CA ARG A 328 23.48 5.41 -26.14
C ARG A 328 22.02 5.42 -26.58
N ILE A 329 21.48 6.62 -26.74
CA ILE A 329 20.10 6.86 -27.13
C ILE A 329 20.06 7.74 -28.37
N ALA A 330 19.38 7.30 -29.42
CA ALA A 330 19.06 8.07 -30.61
C ALA A 330 17.56 8.37 -30.61
N LEU A 331 17.19 9.63 -30.35
CA LEU A 331 15.79 10.07 -30.25
C LEU A 331 15.10 10.19 -31.61
N ASP A 332 15.84 10.57 -32.65
CA ASP A 332 15.40 10.36 -34.03
C ASP A 332 16.57 9.78 -34.82
N VAL A 333 16.40 8.52 -35.16
CA VAL A 333 17.41 7.72 -35.80
C VAL A 333 17.72 8.25 -37.21
N GLY A 334 16.74 8.79 -37.94
CA GLY A 334 16.98 9.39 -39.27
C GLY A 334 17.73 10.73 -39.25
N ALA A 335 17.81 11.40 -38.10
CA ALA A 335 18.50 12.68 -37.91
C ALA A 335 19.85 12.56 -37.19
N ASP A 336 20.17 11.38 -36.63
CA ASP A 336 21.41 11.14 -35.89
C ASP A 336 22.55 10.80 -36.87
N ALA A 337 23.68 11.51 -36.75
CA ALA A 337 24.84 11.35 -37.65
C ALA A 337 25.53 9.97 -37.54
N VAL A 338 25.20 9.19 -36.51
CA VAL A 338 25.75 7.84 -36.26
C VAL A 338 24.81 6.72 -36.76
N PHE A 339 23.70 7.07 -37.43
CA PHE A 339 22.71 6.10 -37.86
C PHE A 339 23.19 5.11 -38.92
N PHE A 340 22.88 3.83 -38.70
CA PHE A 340 22.99 2.77 -39.67
C PHE A 340 21.59 2.36 -40.15
N ASP A 341 21.25 2.67 -41.40
CA ASP A 341 19.96 2.29 -41.98
C ASP A 341 19.86 0.77 -42.16
N ASN A 342 18.99 0.14 -41.38
CA ASN A 342 18.82 -1.30 -41.37
C ASN A 342 17.55 -1.69 -42.16
N PRO A 343 17.68 -2.30 -43.36
CA PRO A 343 16.53 -2.64 -44.19
C PRO A 343 15.60 -3.68 -43.54
N ASP A 344 16.05 -4.42 -42.53
CA ASP A 344 15.20 -5.37 -41.81
C ASP A 344 14.28 -4.71 -40.78
N LEU A 345 14.58 -3.47 -40.36
CA LEU A 345 13.85 -2.69 -39.35
C LEU A 345 13.54 -1.27 -39.88
N PRO A 346 12.77 -1.16 -41.00
CA PRO A 346 12.59 0.11 -41.70
C PRO A 346 11.75 1.14 -40.94
N ASP A 347 10.99 0.70 -39.94
CA ASP A 347 10.08 1.57 -39.19
C ASP A 347 10.74 2.19 -37.95
N THR A 348 12.01 1.91 -37.70
CA THR A 348 12.72 2.42 -36.52
C THR A 348 12.88 3.93 -36.58
N ARG A 349 12.34 4.62 -35.57
CA ARG A 349 12.41 6.07 -35.42
C ARG A 349 13.21 6.49 -34.19
N SER A 350 13.27 5.68 -33.14
CA SER A 350 14.17 5.89 -32.01
C SER A 350 14.78 4.57 -31.54
N GLU A 351 15.99 4.64 -30.97
CA GLU A 351 16.79 3.48 -30.57
C GLU A 351 17.54 3.76 -29.26
N VAL A 352 17.61 2.76 -28.39
CA VAL A 352 18.41 2.77 -27.16
C VAL A 352 19.24 1.50 -27.11
N ALA A 353 20.57 1.66 -27.08
CA ALA A 353 21.52 0.58 -26.87
C ALA A 353 22.10 0.65 -25.46
N LEU A 354 21.98 -0.46 -24.72
CA LEU A 354 22.38 -0.59 -23.33
C LEU A 354 23.45 -1.66 -23.18
N PRO A 355 24.63 -1.32 -22.63
CA PRO A 355 25.69 -2.30 -22.46
C PRO A 355 25.29 -3.35 -21.42
N LEU A 356 25.49 -4.62 -21.77
CA LEU A 356 25.42 -5.74 -20.85
C LEU A 356 26.81 -5.96 -20.26
N LYS A 357 26.96 -5.81 -18.95
CA LYS A 357 28.26 -5.81 -18.27
C LYS A 357 28.37 -6.98 -17.32
N SER A 358 29.49 -7.70 -17.41
CA SER A 358 29.92 -8.65 -16.39
C SER A 358 31.22 -8.13 -15.80
N GLN A 359 31.26 -8.03 -14.47
CA GLN A 359 32.34 -7.40 -13.70
C GLN A 359 32.63 -5.97 -14.21
N ASN A 360 33.66 -5.81 -15.05
CA ASN A 360 34.06 -4.52 -15.60
C ASN A 360 34.21 -4.54 -17.13
N GLU A 361 33.67 -5.57 -17.79
CA GLU A 361 33.74 -5.77 -19.23
C GLU A 361 32.35 -5.78 -19.85
N THR A 362 32.21 -5.19 -21.05
CA THR A 362 30.97 -5.23 -21.82
C THR A 362 30.94 -6.54 -22.59
N ILE A 363 30.07 -7.45 -22.15
CA ILE A 363 29.90 -8.79 -22.74
C ILE A 363 28.86 -8.80 -23.87
N GLY A 364 28.04 -7.76 -23.95
CA GLY A 364 26.97 -7.66 -24.93
C GLY A 364 26.26 -6.32 -24.90
N VAL A 365 25.19 -6.21 -25.68
CA VAL A 365 24.32 -5.03 -25.74
C VAL A 365 22.87 -5.48 -25.84
N LEU A 366 22.02 -4.86 -25.04
CA LEU A 366 20.57 -4.90 -25.19
C LEU A 366 20.17 -3.70 -26.05
N ASP A 367 19.63 -4.00 -27.23
CA ASP A 367 19.13 -3.03 -28.19
C ASP A 367 17.60 -2.97 -28.09
N VAL A 368 17.04 -1.76 -28.00
CA VAL A 368 15.60 -1.51 -27.92
C VAL A 368 15.23 -0.39 -28.88
N GLN A 369 14.28 -0.65 -29.76
CA GLN A 369 13.87 0.30 -30.80
C GLN A 369 12.35 0.53 -30.79
N SER A 370 11.96 1.74 -31.20
CA SER A 370 10.56 2.18 -31.31
C SER A 370 10.28 2.77 -32.69
N THR A 371 9.04 2.64 -33.13
CA THR A 371 8.52 3.28 -34.35
C THR A 371 8.15 4.75 -34.15
N GLU A 372 8.20 5.24 -32.91
CA GLU A 372 7.95 6.64 -32.57
C GLU A 372 9.28 7.39 -32.37
N ALA A 373 9.36 8.61 -32.88
CA ALA A 373 10.50 9.49 -32.58
C ALA A 373 10.38 10.03 -31.14
N GLY A 374 11.49 10.08 -30.41
CA GLY A 374 11.52 10.58 -29.04
C GLY A 374 10.81 9.68 -28.03
N ALA A 375 10.65 8.38 -28.32
CA ALA A 375 9.86 7.46 -27.50
C ALA A 375 10.44 7.16 -26.11
N PHE A 376 11.70 7.51 -25.87
CA PHE A 376 12.42 7.15 -24.65
C PHE A 376 12.71 8.39 -23.79
N SER A 377 12.12 8.43 -22.60
CA SER A 377 12.40 9.47 -21.60
C SER A 377 13.63 9.13 -20.74
N ILE A 378 14.05 10.08 -19.89
CA ILE A 378 15.12 9.86 -18.91
C ILE A 378 14.73 8.77 -17.90
N ASP A 379 13.45 8.71 -17.52
CA ASP A 379 12.95 7.71 -16.57
C ASP A 379 12.93 6.31 -17.21
N ASP A 380 12.58 6.21 -18.50
CA ASP A 380 12.63 4.94 -19.25
C ASP A 380 14.07 4.42 -19.34
N LEU A 381 15.05 5.30 -19.55
CA LEU A 381 16.46 4.92 -19.58
C LEU A 381 16.91 4.29 -18.25
N GLN A 382 16.46 4.81 -17.11
CA GLN A 382 16.78 4.24 -15.80
C GLN A 382 16.17 2.84 -15.62
N VAL A 383 14.92 2.67 -16.06
CA VAL A 383 14.24 1.36 -16.02
C VAL A 383 14.93 0.36 -16.93
N LEU A 384 15.19 0.72 -18.18
CA LEU A 384 15.83 -0.17 -19.15
C LEU A 384 17.27 -0.50 -18.77
N THR A 385 18.04 0.46 -18.22
CA THR A 385 19.39 0.19 -17.70
C THR A 385 19.35 -0.81 -16.55
N THR A 386 18.34 -0.69 -15.66
CA THR A 386 18.14 -1.66 -14.58
C THR A 386 17.87 -3.05 -15.15
N LEU A 387 17.02 -3.16 -16.17
CA LEU A 387 16.75 -4.42 -16.87
C LEU A 387 18.00 -4.98 -17.55
N ALA A 388 18.79 -4.15 -18.24
CA ALA A 388 20.05 -4.56 -18.85
C ALA A 388 21.04 -5.13 -17.81
N ASN A 389 21.11 -4.55 -16.61
CA ASN A 389 21.90 -5.09 -15.52
C ASN A 389 21.38 -6.46 -15.05
N GLN A 390 20.06 -6.64 -14.91
CA GLN A 390 19.47 -7.94 -14.54
C GLN A 390 19.70 -9.01 -15.61
N VAL A 391 19.57 -8.64 -16.89
CA VAL A 391 19.92 -9.50 -18.03
C VAL A 391 21.40 -9.91 -17.92
N SER A 392 22.30 -8.97 -17.67
CA SER A 392 23.73 -9.27 -17.55
C SER A 392 24.03 -10.31 -16.46
N ILE A 393 23.40 -10.17 -15.29
CA ILE A 393 23.52 -11.13 -14.18
C ILE A 393 23.01 -12.52 -14.59
N ALA A 394 21.86 -12.59 -15.27
CA ALA A 394 21.29 -13.85 -15.72
C ALA A 394 22.18 -14.55 -16.76
N LEU A 395 22.77 -13.79 -17.69
CA LEU A 395 23.72 -14.32 -18.67
C LEU A 395 24.98 -14.87 -18.02
N GLU A 396 25.52 -14.16 -17.03
CA GLU A 396 26.69 -14.62 -16.27
C GLU A 396 26.39 -15.92 -15.51
N ASN A 397 25.23 -16.00 -14.85
CA ASN A 397 24.80 -17.21 -14.14
C ASN A 397 24.64 -18.41 -15.08
N ALA A 398 23.99 -18.22 -16.23
CA ALA A 398 23.77 -19.28 -17.20
C ALA A 398 25.10 -19.74 -17.86
N ARG A 399 26.02 -18.81 -18.12
CA ARG A 399 27.37 -19.11 -18.59
C ARG A 399 28.17 -19.92 -17.56
N LEU A 400 28.23 -19.46 -16.31
CA LEU A 400 28.94 -20.14 -15.22
C LEU A 400 28.40 -21.56 -15.00
N LEU A 401 27.08 -21.74 -15.07
CA LEU A 401 26.47 -23.06 -14.94
C LEU A 401 26.88 -23.99 -16.09
N THR A 402 26.92 -23.48 -17.32
CA THR A 402 27.34 -24.23 -18.51
C THR A 402 28.81 -24.64 -18.42
N GLU A 403 29.69 -23.69 -18.07
CA GLU A 403 31.12 -23.95 -17.87
C GLU A 403 31.37 -24.98 -16.76
N THR A 404 30.68 -24.86 -15.62
CA THR A 404 30.79 -25.81 -14.50
C THR A 404 30.37 -27.22 -14.90
N ARG A 405 29.28 -27.35 -15.67
CA ARG A 405 28.82 -28.65 -16.18
C ARG A 405 29.81 -29.27 -17.15
N ALA A 406 30.33 -28.48 -18.09
CA ALA A 406 31.33 -28.94 -19.04
C ALA A 406 32.61 -29.40 -18.32
N ALA A 407 33.09 -28.63 -17.34
CA ALA A 407 34.22 -29.01 -16.51
C ALA A 407 33.99 -30.31 -15.73
N LEU A 408 32.78 -30.51 -15.18
CA LEU A 408 32.42 -31.74 -14.47
C LEU A 408 32.42 -32.97 -15.39
N ILE A 409 31.90 -32.84 -16.62
CA ILE A 409 31.95 -33.90 -17.62
C ILE A 409 33.40 -34.24 -17.95
N GLN A 410 34.24 -33.23 -18.22
CA GLN A 410 35.66 -33.44 -18.54
C GLN A 410 36.43 -34.12 -17.40
N VAL A 411 36.20 -33.70 -16.15
CA VAL A 411 36.80 -34.35 -14.97
C VAL A 411 36.35 -35.80 -14.84
N GLN A 412 35.07 -36.09 -15.10
CA GLN A 412 34.53 -37.45 -15.05
C GLN A 412 35.16 -38.35 -16.12
N GLU A 413 35.32 -37.86 -17.35
CA GLU A 413 35.96 -38.60 -18.44
C GLU A 413 37.42 -38.95 -18.12
N VAL A 414 38.19 -37.96 -17.64
CA VAL A 414 39.58 -38.17 -17.21
C VAL A 414 39.66 -39.19 -16.07
N TYR A 415 38.75 -39.11 -15.10
CA TYR A 415 38.71 -40.05 -13.97
C TYR A 415 38.36 -41.47 -14.41
N ASN A 416 37.42 -41.62 -15.35
CA ASN A 416 37.00 -42.89 -15.90
C ASN A 416 38.15 -43.57 -16.66
N GLU A 417 38.85 -42.81 -17.52
CA GLU A 417 40.03 -43.29 -18.25
C GLU A 417 41.13 -43.73 -17.27
N PHE A 418 41.41 -42.91 -16.26
CA PHE A 418 42.39 -43.24 -15.21
C PHE A 418 42.03 -44.55 -14.49
N THR A 419 40.77 -44.69 -14.07
CA THR A 419 40.28 -45.89 -13.37
C THR A 419 40.46 -47.13 -14.24
N ARG A 420 40.05 -47.06 -15.52
CA ARG A 420 40.17 -48.17 -16.46
C ARG A 420 41.64 -48.57 -16.69
N SER A 421 42.51 -47.60 -16.89
CA SER A 421 43.95 -47.84 -17.09
C SER A 421 44.58 -48.51 -15.88
N GLU A 422 44.34 -47.99 -14.67
CA GLU A 422 44.96 -48.52 -13.44
C GLU A 422 44.45 -49.91 -13.09
N TRP A 423 43.15 -50.18 -13.27
CA TRP A 423 42.59 -51.50 -13.04
C TRP A 423 43.06 -52.51 -14.09
N THR A 424 43.17 -52.11 -15.36
CA THR A 424 43.74 -52.97 -16.41
C THR A 424 45.19 -53.35 -16.08
N ARG A 425 46.01 -52.39 -15.65
CA ARG A 425 47.39 -52.63 -15.20
C ARG A 425 47.45 -53.56 -13.99
N THR A 426 46.57 -53.34 -13.01
CA THR A 426 46.53 -54.13 -11.76
C THR A 426 46.15 -55.59 -12.03
N VAL A 427 45.13 -55.81 -12.85
CA VAL A 427 44.70 -57.15 -13.27
C VAL A 427 45.79 -57.84 -14.10
N ALA A 428 46.40 -57.13 -15.06
CA ALA A 428 47.50 -57.67 -15.86
C ALA A 428 48.72 -58.07 -15.00
N ALA A 429 49.01 -57.33 -13.93
CA ALA A 429 50.13 -57.62 -13.03
C ALA A 429 49.84 -58.73 -12.00
N SER A 430 48.56 -59.07 -11.78
CA SER A 430 48.15 -60.00 -10.74
C SER A 430 48.09 -61.46 -11.20
N GLU A 431 48.28 -61.75 -12.50
CA GLU A 431 48.21 -63.10 -13.13
C GLU A 431 46.92 -63.89 -12.83
N LEU A 432 45.93 -63.28 -12.20
CA LEU A 432 44.73 -63.92 -11.68
C LEU A 432 43.47 -63.33 -12.34
N PRO A 433 42.85 -64.04 -13.30
CA PRO A 433 41.59 -63.65 -13.95
C PRO A 433 40.39 -63.53 -12.99
N GLY A 434 40.44 -64.18 -11.82
CA GLY A 434 39.41 -64.11 -10.80
C GLY A 434 39.29 -65.39 -9.96
N PHE A 435 38.21 -65.48 -9.18
CA PHE A 435 37.94 -66.60 -8.28
C PHE A 435 36.55 -67.19 -8.56
N ARG A 436 36.42 -68.51 -8.44
CA ARG A 436 35.16 -69.23 -8.38
C ARG A 436 34.97 -69.81 -6.99
N TYR A 437 33.80 -69.60 -6.40
CA TYR A 437 33.40 -70.28 -5.18
C TYR A 437 32.36 -71.34 -5.49
N GLN A 438 32.66 -72.61 -5.18
CA GLN A 438 31.73 -73.72 -5.35
C GLN A 438 31.82 -74.67 -4.16
N SER A 439 30.68 -74.91 -3.49
CA SER A 439 30.55 -75.92 -2.42
C SER A 439 31.63 -75.83 -1.31
N GLY A 440 31.93 -74.63 -0.83
CA GLY A 440 32.91 -74.44 0.26
C GLY A 440 34.37 -74.32 -0.18
N ARG A 441 34.66 -74.40 -1.49
CA ARG A 441 36.02 -74.28 -2.03
C ARG A 441 36.15 -73.04 -2.92
N ILE A 442 37.32 -72.40 -2.86
CA ILE A 442 37.72 -71.31 -3.74
C ILE A 442 38.69 -71.88 -4.78
N GLU A 443 38.35 -71.72 -6.05
CA GLU A 443 39.17 -72.10 -7.20
C GLU A 443 39.62 -70.83 -7.95
N LEU A 444 40.89 -70.81 -8.38
CA LEU A 444 41.41 -69.74 -9.22
C LEU A 444 40.94 -69.96 -10.66
N LEU A 445 40.48 -68.89 -11.32
CA LEU A 445 40.14 -68.97 -12.73
C LEU A 445 41.41 -68.96 -13.59
N GLU A 446 41.57 -69.94 -14.46
CA GLU A 446 42.68 -69.96 -15.44
C GLU A 446 42.45 -68.97 -16.58
N ASN A 447 41.19 -68.69 -16.93
CA ASN A 447 40.79 -67.79 -18.01
C ASN A 447 39.57 -66.95 -17.63
N VAL A 448 39.44 -65.78 -18.27
CA VAL A 448 38.28 -64.89 -18.11
C VAL A 448 37.01 -65.62 -18.58
N LEU A 449 35.95 -65.54 -17.77
CA LEU A 449 34.67 -66.19 -18.07
C LEU A 449 33.97 -65.45 -19.23
N GLN A 450 33.80 -66.09 -20.39
CA GLN A 450 33.19 -65.49 -21.59
C GLN A 450 31.74 -65.93 -21.81
N THR A 451 30.92 -65.96 -20.76
CA THR A 451 29.48 -66.22 -20.92
C THR A 451 28.76 -65.00 -21.47
N ARG A 452 27.65 -65.22 -22.17
CA ARG A 452 26.86 -64.13 -22.80
C ARG A 452 26.43 -63.09 -21.77
N GLU A 453 26.06 -63.53 -20.58
CA GLU A 453 25.62 -62.70 -19.46
C GLU A 453 26.76 -61.83 -18.92
N VAL A 454 27.97 -62.41 -18.77
CA VAL A 454 29.15 -61.67 -18.30
C VAL A 454 29.60 -60.63 -19.32
N VAL A 455 29.75 -61.02 -20.59
CA VAL A 455 30.13 -60.08 -21.66
C VAL A 455 29.11 -58.95 -21.75
N SER A 456 27.82 -59.27 -21.72
CA SER A 456 26.75 -58.27 -21.73
C SER A 456 26.79 -57.32 -20.53
N ALA A 457 27.09 -57.83 -19.33
CA ALA A 457 27.17 -57.01 -18.12
C ALA A 457 28.37 -56.06 -18.15
N VAL A 458 29.51 -56.49 -18.73
CA VAL A 458 30.69 -55.64 -18.95
C VAL A 458 30.38 -54.55 -19.97
N GLU A 459 29.90 -54.92 -21.15
CA GLU A 459 29.70 -53.98 -22.27
C GLU A 459 28.59 -52.96 -21.99
N ARG A 460 27.48 -53.40 -21.39
CA ARG A 460 26.34 -52.51 -21.10
C ARG A 460 26.47 -51.81 -19.75
N GLY A 461 27.37 -52.26 -18.88
CA GLY A 461 27.45 -51.81 -17.51
C GLY A 461 26.11 -51.95 -16.78
N GLN A 462 25.33 -52.99 -17.04
CA GLN A 462 24.03 -53.22 -16.40
C GLN A 462 23.95 -54.66 -15.90
N THR A 463 23.15 -54.89 -14.86
CA THR A 463 22.89 -56.24 -14.36
C THR A 463 22.13 -57.03 -15.41
N VAL A 464 22.63 -58.22 -15.73
CA VAL A 464 22.04 -59.12 -16.72
C VAL A 464 21.62 -60.40 -16.04
N THR A 465 20.35 -60.77 -16.22
CA THR A 465 19.80 -62.05 -15.75
C THR A 465 19.43 -62.92 -16.93
N ASN A 466 19.51 -64.24 -16.74
CA ASN A 466 19.00 -65.21 -17.70
C ASN A 466 17.92 -66.06 -17.03
N GLN A 467 16.76 -66.19 -17.69
CA GLN A 467 15.70 -67.11 -17.29
C GLN A 467 15.82 -68.42 -18.09
N PRO A 468 15.74 -69.58 -17.42
CA PRO A 468 15.83 -70.86 -18.12
C PRO A 468 14.64 -71.07 -19.06
N ASN A 469 14.85 -70.88 -20.37
CA ASN A 469 13.88 -71.19 -21.42
C ASN A 469 13.70 -72.71 -21.58
N GLY A 470 12.97 -73.37 -20.68
CA GLY A 470 12.28 -74.65 -20.88
C GLY A 470 13.06 -75.91 -21.34
N SER A 471 14.33 -75.80 -21.73
CA SER A 471 15.16 -76.89 -22.26
C SER A 471 16.27 -77.24 -21.27
N GLY A 472 15.94 -78.10 -20.31
CA GLY A 472 16.79 -79.15 -19.73
C GLY A 472 18.12 -78.86 -19.02
N GLU A 473 18.89 -77.80 -19.34
CA GLU A 473 20.30 -77.75 -18.92
C GLU A 473 20.82 -76.37 -18.44
N LYS A 474 20.08 -75.27 -18.60
CA LYS A 474 20.58 -73.94 -18.21
C LYS A 474 20.18 -73.58 -16.79
N ARG A 475 21.16 -73.35 -15.92
CA ARG A 475 20.96 -72.78 -14.58
C ARG A 475 20.66 -71.27 -14.69
N ALA A 476 19.87 -70.74 -13.77
CA ALA A 476 19.59 -69.32 -13.73
C ALA A 476 20.81 -68.53 -13.28
N VAL A 477 21.13 -67.45 -13.99
CA VAL A 477 22.33 -66.64 -13.79
C VAL A 477 21.96 -65.18 -13.49
N VAL A 478 22.71 -64.56 -12.59
CA VAL A 478 22.82 -63.10 -12.48
C VAL A 478 24.28 -62.72 -12.69
N ALA A 479 24.52 -61.83 -13.65
CA ALA A 479 25.79 -61.16 -13.84
C ALA A 479 25.64 -59.70 -13.43
N VAL A 480 26.29 -59.30 -12.33
CA VAL A 480 26.28 -57.92 -11.83
C VAL A 480 27.62 -57.27 -12.12
N PRO A 481 27.67 -56.13 -12.83
CA PRO A 481 28.90 -55.38 -13.04
C PRO A 481 29.41 -54.81 -11.71
N VAL A 482 30.68 -55.04 -11.43
CA VAL A 482 31.38 -54.39 -10.32
C VAL A 482 31.87 -53.04 -10.82
N LYS A 483 31.24 -51.96 -10.36
CA LYS A 483 31.53 -50.61 -10.83
C LYS A 483 32.24 -49.78 -9.79
N LEU A 484 33.25 -49.03 -10.23
CA LEU A 484 33.86 -47.97 -9.44
C LEU A 484 33.56 -46.64 -10.11
N ARG A 485 32.68 -45.84 -9.48
CA ARG A 485 32.27 -44.50 -9.98
C ARG A 485 31.81 -44.50 -11.45
N GLY A 486 31.09 -45.54 -11.86
CA GLY A 486 30.52 -45.68 -13.20
C GLY A 486 31.31 -46.58 -14.15
N GLU A 487 32.61 -46.77 -13.92
CA GLU A 487 33.44 -47.67 -14.74
C GLU A 487 33.37 -49.11 -14.26
N VAL A 488 33.20 -50.06 -15.18
CA VAL A 488 33.16 -51.49 -14.89
C VAL A 488 34.59 -52.01 -14.73
N ILE A 489 34.93 -52.49 -13.53
CA ILE A 489 36.26 -53.06 -13.21
C ILE A 489 36.23 -54.59 -13.11
N GLY A 490 35.05 -55.20 -13.13
CA GLY A 490 34.86 -56.64 -13.05
C GLY A 490 33.39 -57.04 -13.10
N VAL A 491 33.10 -58.33 -12.95
CA VAL A 491 31.73 -58.87 -12.90
C VAL A 491 31.61 -59.91 -11.82
N LEU A 492 30.53 -59.84 -11.04
CA LEU A 492 30.08 -60.92 -10.17
C LEU A 492 29.10 -61.79 -10.93
N HIS A 493 29.50 -63.03 -11.21
CA HIS A 493 28.68 -64.02 -11.88
C HIS A 493 28.18 -65.05 -10.86
N ILE A 494 26.85 -65.11 -10.68
CA ILE A 494 26.22 -66.02 -9.74
C ILE A 494 25.30 -66.96 -10.51
N GLU A 495 25.55 -68.26 -10.37
CA GLU A 495 24.77 -69.33 -10.97
C GLU A 495 23.95 -70.07 -9.89
N SER A 496 22.68 -70.35 -10.18
CA SER A 496 21.80 -71.08 -9.27
C SER A 496 22.11 -72.58 -9.24
N ASN A 497 22.24 -73.15 -8.05
CA ASN A 497 22.33 -74.61 -7.84
C ASN A 497 20.98 -75.34 -8.00
N ARG A 498 19.86 -74.61 -8.07
CA ARG A 498 18.53 -75.18 -8.29
C ARG A 498 18.12 -75.04 -9.77
N PRO A 499 17.77 -76.15 -10.46
CA PRO A 499 17.11 -76.06 -11.76
C PRO A 499 15.81 -75.24 -11.61
N SER A 500 15.57 -74.30 -12.52
CA SER A 500 14.34 -73.48 -12.55
C SER A 500 14.18 -72.41 -11.45
N ARG A 501 15.26 -71.92 -10.82
CA ARG A 501 15.19 -70.73 -9.94
C ARG A 501 14.92 -69.47 -10.77
N GLU A 502 14.07 -68.59 -10.27
CA GLU A 502 13.96 -67.20 -10.74
C GLU A 502 14.56 -66.25 -9.69
N TRP A 503 15.40 -65.31 -10.15
CA TRP A 503 16.02 -64.30 -9.29
C TRP A 503 15.02 -63.19 -8.98
N GLN A 504 14.76 -62.97 -7.69
CA GLN A 504 13.86 -61.90 -7.25
C GLN A 504 14.57 -60.55 -7.26
N GLN A 505 13.82 -59.45 -7.40
CA GLN A 505 14.41 -58.10 -7.45
C GLN A 505 15.20 -57.77 -6.17
N ASP A 506 14.73 -58.19 -5.00
CA ASP A 506 15.44 -57.97 -3.73
C ASP A 506 16.78 -58.71 -3.67
N GLU A 507 16.85 -59.90 -4.28
CA GLU A 507 18.10 -60.66 -4.38
C GLU A 507 19.08 -59.99 -5.33
N ILE A 508 18.58 -59.45 -6.45
CA ILE A 508 19.39 -58.68 -7.40
C ILE A 508 19.94 -57.41 -6.72
N ASN A 509 19.08 -56.64 -6.04
CA ASN A 509 19.47 -55.44 -5.31
C ASN A 509 20.54 -55.75 -4.24
N LEU A 510 20.43 -56.90 -3.56
CA LEU A 510 21.44 -57.34 -2.59
C LEU A 510 22.78 -57.62 -3.27
N VAL A 511 22.79 -58.34 -4.40
CA VAL A 511 24.02 -58.63 -5.14
C VAL A 511 24.64 -57.35 -5.70
N GLU A 512 23.82 -56.39 -6.17
CA GLU A 512 24.28 -55.06 -6.58
C GLU A 512 24.94 -54.28 -5.45
N ALA A 513 24.33 -54.25 -4.26
CA ALA A 513 24.92 -53.61 -3.08
C ALA A 513 26.24 -54.29 -2.65
N VAL A 514 26.33 -55.61 -2.76
CA VAL A 514 27.57 -56.36 -2.50
C VAL A 514 28.63 -56.05 -3.55
N ALA A 515 28.25 -55.96 -4.83
CA ALA A 515 29.14 -55.60 -5.92
C ALA A 515 29.74 -54.21 -5.71
N GLU A 516 28.91 -53.23 -5.34
CA GLU A 516 29.35 -51.87 -5.04
C GLU A 516 30.33 -51.85 -3.87
N ARG A 517 30.02 -52.53 -2.76
CA ARG A 517 30.91 -52.58 -1.59
C ARG A 517 32.20 -53.33 -1.86
N ALA A 518 32.16 -54.38 -2.69
CA ALA A 518 33.34 -55.09 -3.15
C ALA A 518 34.22 -54.19 -4.02
N ALA A 519 33.64 -53.38 -4.92
CA ALA A 519 34.40 -52.43 -5.74
C ALA A 519 35.22 -51.47 -4.86
N PHE A 520 34.61 -50.87 -3.83
CA PHE A 520 35.30 -49.98 -2.90
C PHE A 520 36.38 -50.69 -2.09
N ALA A 521 36.12 -51.90 -1.62
CA ALA A 521 37.10 -52.67 -0.87
C ALA A 521 38.31 -53.04 -1.74
N MET A 522 38.07 -53.43 -3.00
CA MET A 522 39.12 -53.73 -3.96
C MET A 522 39.95 -52.48 -4.32
N GLU A 523 39.33 -51.31 -4.49
CA GLU A 523 40.07 -50.05 -4.70
C GLU A 523 40.91 -49.68 -3.50
N ASN A 524 40.37 -49.77 -2.28
CA ASN A 524 41.14 -49.51 -1.07
C ASN A 524 42.32 -50.48 -0.92
N ALA A 525 42.13 -51.76 -1.25
CA ALA A 525 43.19 -52.75 -1.22
C ALA A 525 44.28 -52.44 -2.26
N ARG A 526 43.90 -52.07 -3.48
CA ARG A 526 44.82 -51.66 -4.55
C ARG A 526 45.63 -50.43 -4.14
N LEU A 527 44.97 -49.36 -3.66
CA LEU A 527 45.61 -48.14 -3.19
C LEU A 527 46.59 -48.42 -2.04
N PHE A 528 46.21 -49.29 -1.10
CA PHE A 528 47.07 -49.70 0.00
C PHE A 528 48.31 -50.48 -0.49
N GLN A 529 48.13 -51.41 -1.44
CA GLN A 529 49.25 -52.14 -2.05
C GLN A 529 50.20 -51.19 -2.80
N ASP A 530 49.68 -50.23 -3.54
CA ASP A 530 50.47 -49.23 -4.25
C ASP A 530 51.24 -48.31 -3.29
N ALA A 531 50.61 -47.86 -2.21
CA ALA A 531 51.26 -47.08 -1.16
C ALA A 531 52.39 -47.88 -0.51
N ARG A 532 52.14 -49.15 -0.17
CA ARG A 532 53.15 -50.05 0.41
C ARG A 532 54.31 -50.30 -0.55
N ARG A 533 54.04 -50.50 -1.85
CA ARG A 533 55.07 -50.70 -2.88
C ARG A 533 55.94 -49.46 -3.06
N ARG A 534 55.34 -48.26 -3.06
CA ARG A 534 56.05 -46.98 -3.10
C ARG A 534 56.94 -46.78 -1.88
N ALA A 535 56.40 -46.99 -0.68
CA ALA A 535 57.16 -46.87 0.57
C ALA A 535 58.34 -47.85 0.62
N ALA A 536 58.14 -49.11 0.19
CA ALA A 536 59.21 -50.11 0.11
C ALA A 536 60.32 -49.67 -0.86
N LYS A 537 59.96 -49.12 -2.03
CA LYS A 537 60.92 -48.60 -3.01
C LYS A 537 61.73 -47.42 -2.45
N GLU A 538 61.07 -46.45 -1.82
CA GLU A 538 61.74 -45.30 -1.20
C GLU A 538 62.69 -45.73 -0.07
N GLN A 539 62.25 -46.67 0.78
CA GLN A 539 63.10 -47.22 1.84
C GLN A 539 64.35 -47.90 1.26
N LEU A 540 64.22 -48.68 0.18
CA LEU A 540 65.35 -49.31 -0.49
C LEU A 540 66.34 -48.28 -1.04
N ILE A 541 65.85 -47.22 -1.70
CA ILE A 541 66.68 -46.14 -2.25
C ILE A 541 67.39 -45.38 -1.12
N SER A 542 66.68 -45.05 -0.04
CA SER A 542 67.25 -44.35 1.11
C SER A 542 68.34 -45.17 1.80
N GLN A 543 68.12 -46.48 1.97
CA GLN A 543 69.12 -47.38 2.54
C GLN A 543 70.37 -47.48 1.67
N ALA A 544 70.21 -47.63 0.34
CA ALA A 544 71.33 -47.65 -0.60
C ALA A 544 72.13 -46.34 -0.54
N THR A 545 71.45 -45.19 -0.61
CA THR A 545 72.08 -43.86 -0.56
C THR A 545 72.84 -43.62 0.75
N SER A 546 72.26 -44.04 1.89
CA SER A 546 72.91 -43.92 3.20
C SER A 546 74.18 -44.75 3.29
N ARG A 547 74.20 -45.96 2.71
CA ARG A 547 75.40 -46.83 2.68
C ARG A 547 76.48 -46.24 1.79
N ILE A 548 76.13 -45.80 0.59
CA ILE A 548 77.05 -45.13 -0.34
C ILE A 548 77.67 -43.89 0.32
N SER A 549 76.86 -43.07 1.00
CA SER A 549 77.33 -41.83 1.65
C SER A 549 78.20 -42.07 2.90
N SER A 550 78.16 -43.28 3.47
CA SER A 550 78.97 -43.65 4.65
C SER A 550 80.38 -44.15 4.29
N ALA A 551 80.68 -44.32 3.00
CA ALA A 551 81.99 -44.77 2.54
C ALA A 551 83.02 -43.63 2.51
N PHE A 552 84.19 -43.83 3.13
CA PHE A 552 85.25 -42.82 3.28
C PHE A 552 86.44 -43.07 2.35
N ASN A 553 86.22 -43.00 1.03
CA ASN A 553 87.20 -42.76 -0.05
C ASN A 553 86.53 -43.11 -1.40
N LEU A 554 87.11 -42.63 -2.50
CA LEU A 554 86.53 -42.78 -3.83
C LEU A 554 86.34 -44.25 -4.24
N GLU A 555 87.31 -45.12 -3.93
CA GLU A 555 87.26 -46.55 -4.27
C GLU A 555 86.10 -47.26 -3.56
N ASN A 556 85.93 -47.05 -2.25
CA ASN A 556 84.84 -47.62 -1.46
C ASN A 556 83.47 -47.08 -1.88
N ILE A 557 83.37 -45.80 -2.24
CA ILE A 557 82.11 -45.22 -2.75
C ILE A 557 81.69 -45.90 -4.05
N LEU A 558 82.62 -46.10 -4.99
CA LEU A 558 82.34 -46.77 -6.26
C LEU A 558 81.93 -48.23 -6.05
N GLN A 559 82.68 -48.96 -5.23
CA GLN A 559 82.38 -50.36 -4.92
C GLN A 559 81.00 -50.50 -4.25
N THR A 560 80.73 -49.71 -3.20
CA THR A 560 79.42 -49.73 -2.52
C THR A 560 78.29 -49.29 -3.46
N THR A 561 78.54 -48.36 -4.37
CA THR A 561 77.54 -47.96 -5.38
C THR A 561 77.21 -49.11 -6.33
N ALA A 562 78.23 -49.82 -6.83
CA ALA A 562 78.03 -50.96 -7.71
C ALA A 562 77.27 -52.10 -7.02
N GLU A 563 77.67 -52.45 -5.79
CA GLU A 563 77.01 -53.49 -4.97
C GLU A 563 75.56 -53.14 -4.65
N GLU A 564 75.27 -51.89 -4.27
CA GLU A 564 73.91 -51.46 -3.96
C GLU A 564 73.02 -51.38 -5.21
N LEU A 565 73.57 -50.98 -6.37
CA LEU A 565 72.83 -50.98 -7.65
C LEU A 565 72.51 -52.39 -8.13
N GLU A 566 73.47 -53.32 -8.05
CA GLU A 566 73.22 -54.74 -8.35
C GLU A 566 72.13 -55.32 -7.45
N ARG A 567 72.21 -55.04 -6.14
CA ARG A 567 71.25 -55.51 -5.13
C ARG A 567 69.83 -54.95 -5.36
N VAL A 568 69.71 -53.68 -5.75
CA VAL A 568 68.41 -53.03 -5.97
C VAL A 568 67.79 -53.39 -7.31
N LEU A 569 68.60 -53.57 -8.36
CA LEU A 569 68.13 -53.85 -9.73
C LEU A 569 68.05 -55.35 -10.06
N GLY A 570 68.69 -56.21 -9.27
CA GLY A 570 68.60 -57.67 -9.37
C GLY A 570 69.44 -58.25 -10.50
N GLY A 571 70.69 -58.63 -10.21
CA GLY A 571 71.55 -59.39 -11.14
C GLY A 571 71.99 -58.60 -12.38
N SER A 572 72.06 -57.27 -12.26
CA SER A 572 72.50 -56.38 -13.33
C SER A 572 74.01 -56.16 -13.26
N GLU A 573 74.70 -56.20 -14.40
CA GLU A 573 76.11 -55.80 -14.49
C GLU A 573 76.22 -54.27 -14.34
N VAL A 574 77.01 -53.80 -13.38
CA VAL A 574 77.19 -52.36 -13.11
C VAL A 574 78.62 -51.95 -13.46
N LEU A 575 78.78 -51.18 -14.54
CA LEU A 575 80.06 -50.58 -14.94
C LEU A 575 80.11 -49.12 -14.48
N ILE A 576 81.11 -48.75 -13.69
CA ILE A 576 81.41 -47.35 -13.35
C ILE A 576 82.79 -47.00 -13.89
N GLN A 577 82.86 -46.05 -14.82
CA GLN A 577 84.12 -45.59 -15.43
C GLN A 577 84.29 -44.07 -15.31
N PHE A 578 85.51 -43.62 -15.07
CA PHE A 578 85.87 -42.20 -15.18
C PHE A 578 86.24 -41.87 -16.62
N GLN A 579 85.71 -40.77 -17.15
CA GLN A 579 86.16 -40.20 -18.42
C GLN A 579 87.05 -38.99 -18.17
N SER A 580 88.28 -39.03 -18.70
CA SER A 580 89.08 -37.83 -18.93
C SER A 580 88.65 -37.20 -20.25
N LYS A 581 88.47 -35.88 -20.29
CA LYS A 581 88.08 -35.13 -21.51
C LYS A 581 89.19 -35.04 -22.57
N GLU A 582 90.37 -35.60 -22.33
CA GLU A 582 91.48 -35.61 -23.30
C GLU A 582 91.56 -36.96 -24.02
N GLN A 583 90.74 -37.12 -25.07
CA GLN A 583 91.00 -37.90 -26.29
C GLN A 583 89.68 -38.08 -27.07
N SER A 584 89.40 -37.14 -27.98
CA SER A 584 88.57 -37.35 -29.19
C SER A 584 89.31 -36.75 -30.36
#